data_AF-A0A0J6TAU4-F1
#
_entry.id   AF-A0A0J6TAU4-F1
#
_cell.length_a   1.000
_cell.length_b   1.000
_cell.length_c   1.000
_cell.angle_alpha   90.00
_cell.angle_beta   90.00
_cell.angle_gamma   90.00
#
_symmetry.space_group_name_H-M   'P 1'
#
loop_
_entity.id
_entity.type
_entity.pdbx_description
1 polymer ?
#
loop_
_entity_poly.entity_id
_entity_poly.type
_entity_poly.pdbx_seq_one_letter_code
_entity_poly.pdbx_strand_id
1 'polypeptide(L)'
;MSGVRRRAVRMTEATGRKASTIAAFLKAAEARHIVIGPEALVVVDESSMLDLPTFYRILRAMPESGRLLLVGDAAQLPPIGFGLTLHAPVEVSAVPKDALKTIRRQTEASGIPVVAQAIRAGRCPDLPRFDPSAGGVSLVECSQKVTAARVIDVVAERGGVRCTRILSPLKGGPSGTVAMNAHFHRMVLSGRPPWERAMRSVSVSRSPHPLRLP
;
A
#
# COMPACT_ATOMS: atom_id res chain seq x y z
N MET A 1 -4.34 0.64 -12.21
CA MET A 1 -3.39 1.65 -12.74
C MET A 1 -3.28 2.95 -11.92
N SER A 2 -4.14 3.22 -10.92
CA SER A 2 -4.09 4.48 -10.13
C SER A 2 -3.00 4.55 -9.05
N GLY A 3 -2.51 3.40 -8.54
CA GLY A 3 -1.54 3.35 -7.43
C GLY A 3 -0.13 3.84 -7.80
N VAL A 4 0.37 3.49 -8.98
CA VAL A 4 1.75 3.81 -9.41
C VAL A 4 1.93 5.31 -9.63
N ARG A 5 0.95 5.97 -10.27
CA ARG A 5 0.96 7.43 -10.41
C ARG A 5 0.91 8.14 -9.06
N ARG A 6 0.14 7.61 -8.11
CA ARG A 6 0.10 8.15 -6.74
C ARG A 6 1.45 8.07 -6.03
N ARG A 7 2.23 7.00 -6.25
CA ARG A 7 3.60 6.87 -5.71
C ARG A 7 4.54 7.94 -6.26
N ALA A 8 4.53 8.17 -7.57
CA ALA A 8 5.34 9.23 -8.18
C ALA A 8 4.98 10.64 -7.68
N VAL A 9 3.68 10.93 -7.48
CA VAL A 9 3.23 12.20 -6.90
C VAL A 9 3.76 12.36 -5.48
N ARG A 10 3.63 11.33 -4.62
CA ARG A 10 4.15 11.36 -3.25
C ARG A 10 5.66 11.56 -3.18
N MET A 11 6.42 10.92 -4.08
CA MET A 11 7.86 11.13 -4.13
C MET A 11 8.21 12.57 -4.53
N THR A 12 7.43 13.18 -5.43
CA THR A 12 7.62 14.59 -5.79
C THR A 12 7.36 15.49 -4.59
N GLU A 13 6.27 15.26 -3.86
CA GLU A 13 5.93 16.00 -2.64
C GLU A 13 7.01 15.86 -1.56
N ALA A 14 7.54 14.65 -1.35
CA ALA A 14 8.53 14.37 -0.31
C ALA A 14 9.94 14.89 -0.63
N THR A 15 10.32 14.94 -1.91
CA THR A 15 11.70 15.29 -2.32
C THR A 15 11.82 16.71 -2.88
N GLY A 16 10.71 17.36 -3.22
CA GLY A 16 10.70 18.62 -3.97
C GLY A 16 11.22 18.50 -5.41
N ARG A 17 11.45 17.27 -5.90
CA ARG A 17 12.00 16.99 -7.23
C ARG A 17 10.98 16.26 -8.08
N LYS A 18 10.90 16.59 -9.37
CA LYS A 18 9.98 15.95 -10.31
C LYS A 18 10.25 14.44 -10.38
N ALA A 19 9.33 13.63 -9.90
CA ALA A 19 9.35 12.18 -10.05
C ALA A 19 8.37 11.74 -11.13
N SER A 20 8.64 10.58 -11.75
CA SER A 20 7.76 9.98 -12.75
C SER A 20 7.64 8.48 -12.52
N THR A 21 6.71 7.84 -13.23
CA THR A 21 6.66 6.38 -13.23
C THR A 21 7.82 5.83 -14.06
N ILE A 22 8.30 4.62 -13.73
CA ILE A 22 9.36 3.97 -14.50
C ILE A 22 9.01 3.87 -15.99
N ALA A 23 7.77 3.52 -16.32
CA ALA A 23 7.31 3.48 -17.71
C ALA A 23 7.38 4.84 -18.42
N ALA A 24 7.04 5.94 -17.74
CA ALA A 24 7.13 7.27 -18.32
C ALA A 24 8.59 7.71 -18.50
N PHE A 25 9.44 7.41 -17.52
CA PHE A 25 10.88 7.62 -17.60
C PHE A 25 11.52 6.87 -18.77
N LEU A 26 11.27 5.55 -18.88
CA LEU A 26 11.82 4.73 -19.96
C LEU A 26 11.35 5.20 -21.33
N LYS A 27 10.06 5.55 -21.48
CA LYS A 27 9.53 6.11 -22.74
C LYS A 27 10.23 7.42 -23.11
N ALA A 28 10.50 8.29 -22.14
CA ALA A 28 11.18 9.55 -22.37
C ALA A 28 12.68 9.36 -22.71
N ALA A 29 13.35 8.40 -22.07
CA ALA A 29 14.73 8.04 -22.38
C ALA A 29 14.85 7.42 -23.79
N GLU A 30 13.96 6.50 -24.16
CA GLU A 30 13.91 5.88 -25.50
C GLU A 30 13.65 6.93 -26.60
N ALA A 31 12.76 7.89 -26.34
CA ALA A 31 12.51 9.02 -27.24
C ALA A 31 13.62 10.09 -27.22
N ARG A 32 14.69 9.90 -26.45
CA ARG A 32 15.79 10.88 -26.23
C ARG A 32 15.32 12.25 -25.71
N HIS A 33 14.15 12.29 -25.08
CA HIS A 33 13.65 13.49 -24.39
C HIS A 33 14.31 13.70 -23.03
N ILE A 34 14.91 12.65 -22.47
CA ILE A 34 15.73 12.70 -21.27
C ILE A 34 17.07 12.06 -21.62
N VAL A 35 18.16 12.77 -21.34
CA VAL A 35 19.52 12.24 -21.39
C VAL A 35 20.05 12.23 -19.96
N ILE A 36 20.48 11.07 -19.50
CA ILE A 36 21.03 10.90 -18.16
C ILE A 36 22.50 11.30 -18.21
N GLY A 37 22.84 12.37 -17.51
CA GLY A 37 24.23 12.85 -17.46
C GLY A 37 25.15 11.89 -16.69
N PRO A 38 26.47 11.98 -16.90
CA PRO A 38 27.45 11.05 -16.32
C PRO A 38 27.44 11.04 -14.79
N GLU A 39 27.12 12.16 -14.15
CA GLU A 39 27.10 12.30 -12.68
C GLU A 39 25.70 12.08 -12.06
N ALA A 40 24.71 11.74 -12.88
CA ALA A 40 23.33 11.64 -12.44
C ALA A 40 23.13 10.48 -11.46
N LEU A 41 22.32 10.74 -10.44
CA LEU A 41 21.79 9.72 -9.53
C LEU A 41 20.34 9.42 -9.93
N VAL A 42 20.09 8.20 -10.37
CA VAL A 42 18.73 7.69 -10.60
C VAL A 42 18.25 7.02 -9.32
N VAL A 43 17.13 7.49 -8.77
CA VAL A 43 16.51 6.91 -7.58
C VAL A 43 15.24 6.17 -7.99
N VAL A 44 15.16 4.89 -7.65
CA VAL A 44 13.98 4.05 -7.90
C VAL A 44 13.36 3.68 -6.57
N ASP A 45 12.24 4.33 -6.25
CA ASP A 45 11.44 3.98 -5.07
C ASP A 45 10.51 2.79 -5.35
N GLU A 46 10.18 2.06 -4.29
CA GLU A 46 9.35 0.84 -4.32
C GLU A 46 9.91 -0.24 -5.27
N SER A 47 11.23 -0.38 -5.28
CA SER A 47 12.00 -1.32 -6.11
C SER A 47 11.74 -2.80 -5.79
N SER A 48 11.08 -3.13 -4.68
CA SER A 48 10.61 -4.50 -4.39
C SER A 48 9.70 -5.06 -5.49
N MET A 49 8.99 -4.21 -6.22
CA MET A 49 8.12 -4.63 -7.31
C MET A 49 8.79 -4.58 -8.69
N LEU A 50 10.07 -4.22 -8.77
CA LEU A 50 10.79 -4.04 -10.03
C LEU A 50 11.25 -5.38 -10.61
N ASP A 51 10.74 -5.75 -11.79
CA ASP A 51 11.18 -6.97 -12.49
C ASP A 51 12.50 -6.77 -13.26
N LEU A 52 13.14 -7.90 -13.59
CA LEU A 52 14.44 -7.91 -14.25
C LEU A 52 14.42 -7.26 -15.65
N PRO A 53 13.42 -7.49 -16.52
CA PRO A 53 13.35 -6.80 -17.81
C PRO A 53 13.30 -5.27 -17.69
N THR A 54 12.48 -4.77 -16.77
CA THR A 54 12.37 -3.32 -16.54
C THR A 54 13.65 -2.76 -15.95
N PHE A 55 14.25 -3.48 -15.00
CA PHE A 55 15.54 -3.10 -14.42
C PHE A 55 16.65 -3.02 -15.46
N TYR A 56 16.75 -4.00 -16.34
CA TYR A 56 17.69 -4.00 -17.45
C TYR A 56 17.50 -2.78 -18.36
N ARG A 57 16.26 -2.41 -18.68
CA ARG A 57 15.97 -1.20 -19.48
C ARG A 57 16.39 0.08 -18.78
N ILE A 58 16.26 0.17 -17.45
CA ILE A 58 16.77 1.30 -16.68
C ILE A 58 18.28 1.39 -16.82
N LEU A 59 19.01 0.29 -16.59
CA LEU A 59 20.46 0.25 -16.71
C LEU A 59 20.94 0.61 -18.11
N ARG A 60 20.26 0.13 -19.16
CA ARG A 60 20.56 0.47 -20.56
C ARG A 60 20.35 1.94 -20.92
N ALA A 61 19.51 2.66 -20.17
CA ALA A 61 19.30 4.09 -20.35
C ALA A 61 20.34 4.94 -19.61
N MET A 62 21.12 4.35 -18.70
CA MET A 62 22.10 5.05 -17.88
C MET A 62 23.49 5.05 -18.54
N PRO A 63 24.28 6.13 -18.36
CA PRO A 63 25.70 6.13 -18.71
C PRO A 63 26.48 5.21 -17.76
N GLU A 64 27.67 4.78 -18.19
CA GLU A 64 28.54 3.89 -17.40
C GLU A 64 28.93 4.46 -16.03
N SER A 65 29.12 5.78 -15.95
CA SER A 65 29.44 6.49 -14.69
C SER A 65 28.20 6.82 -13.84
N GLY A 66 27.00 6.54 -14.34
CA GLY A 66 25.75 6.88 -13.67
C GLY A 66 25.56 6.10 -12.37
N ARG A 67 24.95 6.74 -11.37
CA ARG A 67 24.68 6.11 -10.07
C ARG A 67 23.21 5.72 -9.97
N LEU A 68 22.96 4.57 -9.35
CA LEU A 68 21.63 4.03 -9.15
C LEU A 68 21.39 3.77 -7.65
N LEU A 69 20.28 4.28 -7.13
CA LEU A 69 19.81 3.98 -5.79
C LEU A 69 18.46 3.27 -5.87
N LEU A 70 18.44 2.01 -5.44
CA LEU A 70 17.22 1.24 -5.27
C LEU A 70 16.71 1.42 -3.84
N VAL A 71 15.49 1.92 -3.70
CA VAL A 71 14.80 2.09 -2.41
C VAL A 71 13.59 1.18 -2.40
N GLY A 72 13.43 0.39 -1.36
CA GLY A 72 12.34 -0.57 -1.27
C GLY A 72 12.44 -1.44 -0.02
N ASP A 73 11.50 -2.37 0.10
CA ASP A 73 11.42 -3.29 1.22
C ASP A 73 11.50 -4.72 0.70
N ALA A 74 12.62 -5.39 0.97
CA ALA A 74 12.85 -6.76 0.53
C ALA A 74 11.89 -7.78 1.16
N ALA A 75 11.16 -7.41 2.22
CA ALA A 75 10.12 -8.27 2.77
C ALA A 75 8.73 -8.05 2.12
N GLN A 76 8.59 -7.11 1.18
CA GLN A 76 7.38 -6.98 0.38
C GLN A 76 7.29 -8.07 -0.70
N LEU A 77 6.09 -8.22 -1.25
CA LEU A 77 5.84 -9.11 -2.39
C LEU A 77 6.86 -8.89 -3.50
N PRO A 78 7.36 -9.98 -4.11
CA PRO A 78 8.30 -9.89 -5.22
C PRO A 78 7.61 -9.31 -6.47
N PRO A 79 8.41 -8.97 -7.50
CA PRO A 79 7.86 -8.56 -8.79
C PRO A 79 6.92 -9.62 -9.38
N ILE A 80 5.92 -9.18 -10.14
CA ILE A 80 5.03 -10.10 -10.89
C ILE A 80 5.79 -10.73 -12.05
N GLY A 81 6.66 -9.94 -12.70
CA GLY A 81 7.59 -10.43 -13.71
C GLY A 81 8.72 -11.25 -13.10
N PHE A 82 9.55 -11.85 -13.96
CA PHE A 82 10.66 -12.68 -13.49
C PHE A 82 11.84 -11.85 -12.99
N GLY A 83 12.59 -12.44 -12.06
CA GLY A 83 13.84 -11.91 -11.52
C GLY A 83 13.66 -11.02 -10.30
N LEU A 84 14.58 -11.17 -9.34
CA LEU A 84 14.55 -10.54 -8.02
C LEU A 84 15.57 -9.39 -7.96
N THR A 85 15.17 -8.21 -8.45
CA THR A 85 16.11 -7.10 -8.66
C THR A 85 16.45 -6.32 -7.39
N LEU A 86 15.61 -6.38 -6.36
CA LEU A 86 15.93 -5.90 -5.01
C LEU A 86 16.29 -7.07 -4.09
N HIS A 87 15.46 -8.12 -4.04
CA HIS A 87 15.59 -9.20 -3.05
C HIS A 87 16.87 -10.02 -3.17
N ALA A 88 17.40 -10.25 -4.38
CA ALA A 88 18.65 -10.99 -4.50
C ALA A 88 19.88 -10.12 -4.15
N PRO A 89 20.04 -8.88 -4.68
CA PRO A 89 21.17 -8.03 -4.32
C PRO A 89 21.28 -7.70 -2.82
N VAL A 90 20.17 -7.58 -2.10
CA VAL A 90 20.22 -7.34 -0.64
C VAL A 90 20.82 -8.50 0.14
N GLU A 91 20.95 -9.70 -0.42
CA GLU A 91 21.65 -10.84 0.19
C GLU A 91 23.15 -10.85 -0.17
N VAL A 92 23.56 -10.17 -1.24
CA VAL A 92 24.95 -10.15 -1.71
C VAL A 92 25.78 -9.15 -0.89
N SER A 93 26.82 -9.63 -0.21
CA SER A 93 27.67 -8.78 0.66
C SER A 93 28.43 -7.69 -0.10
N ALA A 94 28.79 -7.94 -1.36
CA ALA A 94 29.54 -7.00 -2.20
C ALA A 94 28.68 -5.81 -2.69
N VAL A 95 27.35 -5.87 -2.58
CA VAL A 95 26.46 -4.77 -2.98
C VAL A 95 26.31 -3.81 -1.80
N PRO A 96 26.69 -2.52 -1.96
CA PRO A 96 26.48 -1.52 -0.91
C PRO A 96 25.00 -1.40 -0.56
N LYS A 97 24.68 -1.58 0.73
CA LYS A 97 23.30 -1.60 1.21
C LYS A 97 23.23 -1.16 2.66
N ASP A 98 22.15 -0.44 2.97
CA ASP A 98 21.78 -0.05 4.33
C ASP A 98 20.34 -0.45 4.61
N ALA A 99 20.11 -1.05 5.78
CA ALA A 99 18.78 -1.45 6.24
C ALA A 99 18.31 -0.52 7.35
N LEU A 100 17.26 0.26 7.09
CA LEU A 100 16.65 1.13 8.09
C LEU A 100 15.81 0.30 9.07
N LYS A 101 16.27 0.18 10.32
CA LYS A 101 15.63 -0.66 11.35
C LYS A 101 14.69 0.10 12.29
N THR A 102 14.87 1.42 12.41
CA THR A 102 14.12 2.23 13.38
C THR A 102 12.77 2.66 12.79
N ILE A 103 11.68 2.25 13.45
CA ILE A 103 10.32 2.64 13.07
C ILE A 103 10.04 4.01 13.70
N ARG A 104 9.85 5.05 12.88
CA ARG A 104 9.55 6.42 13.35
C ARG A 104 8.12 6.88 13.08
N ARG A 105 7.22 5.97 12.73
CA ARG A 105 5.81 6.32 12.51
C ARG A 105 5.12 6.51 13.87
N GLN A 106 4.23 7.51 13.95
CA GLN A 106 3.37 7.81 15.11
C GLN A 106 2.30 6.71 15.38
N THR A 107 2.54 5.47 14.96
CA THR A 107 1.60 4.34 14.96
C THR A 107 2.04 3.18 15.87
N GLU A 108 3.03 3.36 16.74
CA GLU A 108 3.39 2.32 17.72
C GLU A 108 2.17 1.85 18.54
N ALA A 109 1.22 2.76 18.79
CA ALA A 109 -0.04 2.47 19.48
C ALA A 109 -1.00 1.53 18.73
N SER A 110 -0.85 1.28 17.42
CA SER A 110 -1.80 0.46 16.66
C SER A 110 -1.43 -1.03 16.60
N GLY A 111 -0.27 -1.44 17.12
CA GLY A 111 0.17 -2.84 17.07
C GLY A 111 0.50 -3.38 15.66
N ILE A 112 0.22 -2.63 14.59
CA ILE A 112 0.53 -3.01 13.20
C ILE A 112 2.02 -3.33 13.01
N PRO A 113 2.99 -2.54 13.54
CA PRO A 113 4.41 -2.85 13.39
C PRO A 113 4.79 -4.19 14.01
N VAL A 114 4.24 -4.51 15.19
CA VAL A 114 4.51 -5.75 15.93
C VAL A 114 4.01 -6.96 15.15
N VAL A 115 2.76 -6.90 14.66
CA VAL A 115 2.16 -7.95 13.82
C VAL A 115 2.97 -8.15 12.53
N ALA A 116 3.34 -7.05 11.86
CA ALA A 116 4.14 -7.13 10.64
C ALA A 116 5.52 -7.77 10.89
N GLN A 117 6.16 -7.47 12.02
CA GLN A 117 7.44 -8.07 12.39
C GLN A 117 7.31 -9.57 12.69
N ALA A 118 6.24 -10.00 13.36
CA ALA A 118 5.97 -11.42 13.60
C ALA A 118 5.82 -12.19 12.28
N ILE A 119 5.02 -11.67 11.35
CA ILE A 119 4.82 -12.27 10.01
C ILE A 119 6.14 -12.35 9.24
N ARG A 120 6.95 -11.27 9.24
CA ARG A 120 8.27 -11.27 8.59
C ARG A 120 9.21 -12.33 9.15
N ALA A 121 9.08 -12.65 10.43
CA ALA A 121 9.88 -13.67 11.09
C ALA A 121 9.27 -15.09 11.00
N GLY A 122 8.25 -15.29 10.17
CA GLY A 122 7.58 -16.58 10.01
C GLY A 122 6.76 -17.02 11.23
N ARG A 123 6.46 -16.10 12.15
CA ARG A 123 5.64 -16.37 13.34
C ARG A 123 4.21 -15.95 13.11
N CYS A 124 3.27 -16.81 13.48
CA CYS A 124 1.85 -16.46 13.51
C CYS A 124 1.61 -15.49 14.69
N PRO A 125 1.14 -14.25 14.46
CA PRO A 125 0.82 -13.33 15.54
C PRO A 125 -0.50 -13.76 16.20
N ASP A 126 -0.58 -13.61 17.53
CA ASP A 126 -1.85 -13.67 18.24
C ASP A 126 -2.64 -12.38 17.99
N LEU A 127 -3.86 -12.50 17.47
CA LEU A 127 -4.68 -11.38 17.04
C LEU A 127 -5.94 -11.29 17.89
N PRO A 128 -6.25 -10.12 18.48
CA PRO A 128 -7.47 -9.97 19.24
C PRO A 128 -8.69 -10.10 18.33
N ARG A 129 -9.82 -10.51 18.92
CA ARG A 129 -11.11 -10.46 18.23
C ARG A 129 -11.43 -9.03 17.80
N PHE A 130 -12.11 -8.90 16.67
CA PHE A 130 -12.49 -7.60 16.14
C PHE A 130 -13.40 -6.82 17.10
N ASP A 131 -12.97 -5.59 17.37
CA ASP A 131 -13.70 -4.58 18.11
C ASP A 131 -13.76 -3.28 17.25
N PRO A 132 -14.96 -2.78 16.91
CA PRO A 132 -15.14 -1.52 16.18
C PRO A 132 -14.45 -0.31 16.82
N SER A 133 -14.38 -0.28 18.15
CA SER A 133 -13.84 0.82 18.95
C SER A 133 -12.32 0.77 19.10
N ALA A 134 -11.74 -0.42 18.95
CA ALA A 134 -10.30 -0.62 19.00
C ALA A 134 -9.61 -0.21 17.69
N GLY A 135 -8.47 0.46 17.81
CA GLY A 135 -7.53 0.66 16.71
C GLY A 135 -6.59 -0.53 16.56
N GLY A 136 -5.99 -0.68 15.37
CA GLY A 136 -4.93 -1.67 15.15
C GLY A 136 -5.33 -2.88 14.30
N VAL A 137 -4.79 -4.05 14.65
CA VAL A 137 -5.02 -5.31 13.93
C VAL A 137 -5.93 -6.21 14.75
N SER A 138 -6.94 -6.79 14.10
CA SER A 138 -7.84 -7.74 14.73
C SER A 138 -8.22 -8.84 13.76
N LEU A 139 -8.69 -9.97 14.29
CA LEU A 139 -9.17 -11.11 13.53
C LEU A 139 -10.70 -11.17 13.57
N VAL A 140 -11.28 -11.41 12.40
CA VAL A 140 -12.71 -11.71 12.23
C VAL A 140 -12.83 -13.13 11.69
N GLU A 141 -13.04 -14.09 12.59
CA GLU A 141 -13.23 -15.48 12.20
C GLU A 141 -14.58 -15.66 11.50
N CYS A 142 -14.55 -16.27 10.31
CA CYS A 142 -15.75 -16.60 9.56
C CYS A 142 -15.49 -17.74 8.57
N SER A 143 -16.55 -18.46 8.20
CA SER A 143 -16.47 -19.43 7.11
C SER A 143 -16.50 -18.71 5.75
N GLN A 144 -15.97 -19.37 4.70
CA GLN A 144 -15.96 -18.80 3.34
C GLN A 144 -17.36 -18.43 2.83
N LYS A 145 -18.40 -19.13 3.29
CA LYS A 145 -19.80 -18.90 2.86
C LYS A 145 -20.33 -17.54 3.32
N VAL A 146 -19.86 -17.02 4.45
CA VAL A 146 -20.37 -15.79 5.06
C VAL A 146 -19.38 -14.63 5.03
N THR A 147 -18.21 -14.81 4.41
CA THR A 147 -17.14 -13.79 4.35
C THR A 147 -17.65 -12.45 3.79
N ALA A 148 -18.44 -12.46 2.71
CA ALA A 148 -18.97 -11.22 2.12
C ALA A 148 -19.86 -10.45 3.10
N ALA A 149 -20.81 -11.13 3.74
CA ALA A 149 -21.69 -10.55 4.74
C ALA A 149 -20.87 -9.95 5.89
N ARG A 150 -19.91 -10.70 6.41
CA ARG A 150 -19.08 -10.24 7.53
C ARG A 150 -18.20 -9.04 7.18
N VAL A 151 -17.66 -8.97 5.96
CA VAL A 151 -16.90 -7.81 5.49
C VAL A 151 -17.78 -6.55 5.43
N ILE A 152 -19.06 -6.69 5.06
CA ILE A 152 -20.00 -5.58 5.02
C ILE A 152 -20.29 -5.04 6.41
N ASP A 153 -20.49 -5.93 7.39
CA ASP A 153 -20.70 -5.54 8.79
C ASP A 153 -19.52 -4.72 9.30
N VAL A 154 -18.30 -5.23 9.11
CA VAL A 154 -17.06 -4.55 9.49
C VAL A 154 -16.92 -3.19 8.79
N VAL A 155 -17.24 -3.12 7.49
CA VAL A 155 -17.21 -1.85 6.74
C VAL A 155 -18.23 -0.86 7.30
N ALA A 156 -19.42 -1.32 7.68
CA ALA A 156 -20.43 -0.48 8.29
C ALA A 156 -20.01 0.05 9.67
N GLU A 157 -19.45 -0.81 10.50
CA GLU A 157 -18.92 -0.48 11.82
C GLU A 157 -17.73 0.50 11.74
N ARG A 158 -16.95 0.48 10.65
CA ARG A 158 -15.82 1.38 10.40
C ARG A 158 -16.18 2.66 9.63
N GLY A 159 -17.47 3.01 9.55
CA GLY A 159 -17.93 4.28 8.94
C GLY A 159 -18.11 4.22 7.42
N GLY A 160 -18.16 3.02 6.85
CA GLY A 160 -18.55 2.78 5.46
C GLY A 160 -17.40 2.71 4.46
N VAL A 161 -17.78 2.53 3.19
CA VAL A 161 -16.87 2.26 2.07
C VAL A 161 -15.92 3.42 1.74
N ARG A 162 -16.23 4.65 2.19
CA ARG A 162 -15.34 5.82 2.00
C ARG A 162 -14.19 5.84 3.01
N CYS A 163 -14.42 5.31 4.21
CA CYS A 163 -13.46 5.23 5.29
C CYS A 163 -12.63 3.94 5.25
N THR A 164 -13.10 2.93 4.53
CA THR A 164 -12.49 1.60 4.52
C THR A 164 -11.87 1.26 3.16
N ARG A 165 -10.81 0.44 3.19
CA ARG A 165 -10.21 -0.17 2.00
C ARG A 165 -10.27 -1.69 2.17
N ILE A 166 -10.94 -2.37 1.26
CA ILE A 166 -11.02 -3.83 1.27
C ILE A 166 -9.93 -4.36 0.34
N LEU A 167 -9.14 -5.30 0.83
CA LEU A 167 -8.12 -6.03 0.06
C LEU A 167 -8.46 -7.52 0.14
N SER A 168 -8.34 -8.24 -0.97
CA SER A 168 -8.50 -9.70 -1.00
C SER A 168 -7.36 -10.30 -1.83
N PRO A 169 -6.73 -11.40 -1.35
CA PRO A 169 -5.69 -12.11 -2.11
C PRO A 169 -6.28 -12.91 -3.28
N LEU A 170 -7.59 -13.13 -3.30
CA LEU A 170 -8.28 -13.92 -4.31
C LEU A 170 -8.95 -13.03 -5.37
N LYS A 171 -8.81 -13.41 -6.64
CA LYS A 171 -9.58 -12.76 -7.73
C LYS A 171 -10.98 -13.36 -7.84
N GLY A 172 -11.08 -14.69 -7.87
CA GLY A 172 -12.32 -15.46 -8.00
C GLY A 172 -12.80 -16.07 -6.68
N GLY A 173 -13.94 -16.78 -6.77
CA GLY A 173 -14.59 -17.40 -5.62
C GLY A 173 -15.44 -16.43 -4.78
N PRO A 174 -16.18 -16.95 -3.78
CA PRO A 174 -17.11 -16.16 -2.96
C PRO A 174 -16.44 -15.00 -2.19
N SER A 175 -15.18 -15.18 -1.78
CA SER A 175 -14.37 -14.19 -1.05
C SER A 175 -13.40 -13.41 -1.96
N GLY A 176 -13.49 -13.62 -3.27
CA GLY A 176 -12.66 -12.93 -4.25
C GLY A 176 -13.11 -11.50 -4.53
N THR A 177 -12.19 -10.70 -5.07
CA THR A 177 -12.45 -9.30 -5.42
C THR A 177 -13.63 -9.12 -6.38
N VAL A 178 -13.83 -10.04 -7.34
CA VAL A 178 -14.96 -9.95 -8.29
C VAL A 178 -16.31 -10.09 -7.60
N ALA A 179 -16.49 -11.14 -6.79
CA ALA A 179 -17.73 -11.38 -6.06
C ALA A 179 -18.00 -10.28 -5.03
N MET A 180 -16.96 -9.84 -4.31
CA MET A 180 -17.06 -8.77 -3.32
C MET A 180 -17.50 -7.45 -3.96
N ASN A 181 -16.84 -7.03 -5.05
CA ASN A 181 -17.20 -5.80 -5.77
C ASN A 181 -18.63 -5.85 -6.29
N ALA A 182 -19.07 -6.98 -6.85
CA ALA A 182 -20.44 -7.16 -7.31
C ALA A 182 -21.45 -7.02 -6.16
N HIS A 183 -21.13 -7.56 -4.99
CA HIS A 183 -21.98 -7.44 -3.80
C HIS A 183 -22.10 -5.98 -3.34
N PHE A 184 -20.98 -5.28 -3.17
CA PHE A 184 -20.98 -3.86 -2.78
C PHE A 184 -21.67 -2.97 -3.82
N HIS A 185 -21.47 -3.20 -5.12
CA HIS A 185 -22.17 -2.46 -6.18
C HIS A 185 -23.68 -2.67 -6.13
N ARG A 186 -24.17 -3.91 -6.01
CA ARG A 186 -25.61 -4.19 -5.90
C ARG A 186 -26.23 -3.49 -4.70
N MET A 187 -25.54 -3.49 -3.55
CA MET A 187 -26.03 -2.80 -2.36
C MET A 187 -26.13 -1.29 -2.57
N VAL A 188 -25.11 -0.65 -3.15
CA VAL A 188 -25.13 0.78 -3.44
C VAL A 188 -26.26 1.12 -4.42
N LEU A 189 -26.46 0.31 -5.47
CA LEU A 189 -27.55 0.52 -6.43
C LEU A 189 -28.94 0.33 -5.83
N SER A 190 -29.09 -0.51 -4.81
CA SER A 190 -30.35 -0.70 -4.10
C SER A 190 -30.75 0.46 -3.18
N GLY A 191 -29.87 1.46 -3.01
CA GLY A 191 -30.13 2.67 -2.22
C GLY A 191 -30.28 2.44 -0.71
N ARG A 192 -29.88 1.27 -0.19
CA ARG A 192 -29.98 0.92 1.24
C ARG A 192 -28.69 0.36 1.85
N PRO A 193 -27.53 1.00 1.67
CA PRO A 193 -26.31 0.50 2.28
C PRO A 193 -26.35 0.60 3.83
N PRO A 194 -25.90 -0.43 4.58
CA PRO A 194 -25.91 -0.45 6.04
C PRO A 194 -25.15 0.73 6.68
N TRP A 195 -24.08 1.19 6.04
CA TRP A 195 -23.25 2.28 6.54
C TRP A 195 -23.86 3.68 6.40
N GLU A 196 -24.94 3.86 5.64
CA GLU A 196 -25.67 5.14 5.62
C GLU A 196 -26.58 5.33 6.85
N ARG A 197 -27.01 4.25 7.51
CA ARG A 197 -27.76 4.34 8.78
C ARG A 197 -26.86 4.74 9.93
N ALA A 198 -25.64 4.21 9.99
CA ALA A 198 -24.65 4.55 11.00
C ALA A 198 -24.32 6.06 11.01
N MET A 199 -24.19 6.68 9.82
CA MET A 199 -23.92 8.12 9.70
C MET A 199 -25.05 9.03 10.23
N ARG A 200 -26.33 8.61 10.15
CA ARG A 200 -27.46 9.42 10.66
C ARG A 200 -27.55 9.46 12.19
N SER A 201 -26.98 8.47 12.88
CA SER A 201 -26.95 8.43 14.34
C SER A 201 -25.84 9.28 14.96
N VAL A 202 -24.76 9.56 14.21
CA VAL A 202 -23.61 10.34 14.69
C VAL A 202 -23.83 11.85 14.53
N SER A 203 -24.71 12.29 13.63
CA SER A 203 -24.98 13.72 13.38
C SER A 203 -25.92 14.39 14.40
N VAL A 204 -26.43 13.68 15.41
CA VAL A 204 -27.38 14.23 16.40
C VAL A 204 -26.73 14.62 17.75
N SER A 205 -25.45 14.30 18.01
CA SER A 205 -24.80 14.57 19.31
C SER A 205 -23.75 15.70 19.30
N ARG A 206 -23.99 16.82 18.61
CA ARG A 206 -23.19 18.05 18.82
C ARG A 206 -24.04 19.11 19.52
N SER A 207 -24.07 19.07 20.85
CA SER A 207 -24.50 20.19 21.68
C SER A 207 -23.44 21.31 21.64
N PRO A 208 -23.82 22.59 21.56
CA PRO A 208 -22.87 23.69 21.54
C PRO A 208 -22.39 24.00 22.98
N HIS A 209 -21.09 23.80 23.25
CA HIS A 209 -20.46 24.40 24.43
C HIS A 209 -20.14 25.88 24.11
N PRO A 210 -20.54 26.85 24.96
CA PRO A 210 -20.21 28.25 24.73
C PRO A 210 -18.74 28.52 25.02
N LEU A 211 -18.07 29.17 24.07
CA LEU A 211 -16.72 29.72 24.19
C LEU A 211 -16.67 30.73 25.35
N ARG A 212 -15.81 30.48 26.35
CA ARG A 212 -15.21 31.53 27.18
C ARG A 212 -13.75 31.67 26.76
N LEU A 213 -13.35 32.90 26.49
CA LEU A 213 -11.96 33.37 26.36
C LEU A 213 -11.91 34.78 26.95
N PRO A 214 -10.71 35.25 27.30
CA PRO A 214 -9.94 34.97 28.50
C PRO A 214 -10.41 35.79 29.72
#